data_AF-A0A1V4X1B8-F1
#
_entry.id   AF-A0A1V4X1B8-F1
#
_cell.length_a   1.000
_cell.length_b   1.000
_cell.length_c   1.000
_cell.angle_alpha   90.00
_cell.angle_beta   90.00
_cell.angle_gamma   90.00
#
_symmetry.space_group_name_H-M   'P 1'
#
loop_
_entity.id
_entity.type
_entity.pdbx_description
1 polymer ?
#
loop_
_entity_poly.entity_id
_entity_poly.type
_entity_poly.pdbx_seq_one_letter_code
_entity_poly.pdbx_strand_id
1 'polypeptide(L)' 'MFVGPLLPMDPAALASMIEGAADEVLIDRLNYAGKVAGLLRSSGLAPLMAMPRVRTAARELHDILTEKGVPVSILFS' A
#
# COMPACT_ATOMS: atom_id res chain seq x y z
N MET A 1 7.24 12.99 3.12
CA MET A 1 5.97 12.30 3.43
C MET A 1 5.40 11.66 2.17
N PHE A 2 5.40 10.32 2.09
CA PHE A 2 4.65 9.59 1.06
C PHE A 2 3.26 9.24 1.59
N VAL A 3 2.22 9.58 0.82
CA VAL A 3 0.83 9.19 1.10
C VAL A 3 0.29 8.53 -0.15
N GLY A 4 0.04 7.22 -0.09
CA GLY A 4 -0.36 6.45 -1.25
C GLY A 4 -1.34 5.33 -0.88
N PRO A 5 -2.37 5.10 -1.70
CA PRO A 5 -3.20 3.92 -1.54
C PRO A 5 -2.35 2.68 -1.82
N LEU A 6 -2.48 1.65 -0.97
CA LEU A 6 -1.81 0.39 -1.19
C LEU A 6 -2.42 -0.31 -2.43
N LEU A 7 -1.75 -0.18 -3.58
CA LEU A 7 -2.09 -0.95 -4.77
C LEU A 7 -1.71 -2.41 -4.56
N PRO A 8 -2.38 -3.35 -5.24
CA PRO A 8 -1.91 -4.72 -5.27
C PRO A 8 -0.63 -4.80 -6.10
N MET A 9 0.48 -4.64 -5.41
CA MET A 9 1.86 -4.70 -5.90
C MET A 9 2.72 -5.39 -4.85
N ASP A 10 3.92 -5.77 -5.22
CA ASP A 10 4.90 -6.35 -4.29
C ASP A 10 5.36 -5.29 -3.27
N PRO A 11 5.12 -5.50 -1.95
CA PRO A 11 5.55 -4.58 -0.90
C PRO A 11 7.06 -4.34 -0.87
N ALA A 12 7.88 -5.34 -1.20
CA ALA A 12 9.34 -5.18 -1.21
C ALA A 12 9.80 -4.27 -2.35
N ALA A 13 9.20 -4.45 -3.54
CA ALA A 13 9.47 -3.57 -4.68
C ALA A 13 9.07 -2.12 -4.36
N LEU A 14 7.89 -1.91 -3.74
CA LEU A 14 7.45 -0.58 -3.34
C LEU A 14 8.38 0.03 -2.27
N ALA A 15 8.79 -0.73 -1.27
CA ALA A 15 9.70 -0.26 -0.23
C ALA A 15 11.03 0.21 -0.83
N SER A 16 11.60 -0.52 -1.80
CA SER A 16 12.82 -0.13 -2.50
C SER A 16 12.68 1.17 -3.29
N MET A 17 11.47 1.50 -3.77
CA MET A 17 11.22 2.77 -4.46
C MET A 17 11.05 3.95 -3.50
N ILE A 18 10.56 3.67 -2.28
CA ILE A 18 10.34 4.67 -1.23
C ILE A 18 11.62 4.97 -0.45
N GLU A 19 12.50 3.99 -0.32
CA GLU A 19 13.78 4.11 0.38
C GLU A 19 14.60 5.30 -0.15
N GLY A 20 14.97 6.20 0.77
CA GLY A 20 15.71 7.43 0.44
C GLY A 20 14.89 8.51 -0.28
N ALA A 21 13.65 8.23 -0.67
CA ALA A 21 12.74 9.19 -1.31
C ALA A 21 11.75 9.84 -0.33
N ALA A 22 11.57 9.29 0.86
CA ALA A 22 10.68 9.82 1.89
C ALA A 22 11.23 9.64 3.31
N ASP A 23 11.07 10.67 4.13
CA ASP A 23 11.42 10.66 5.56
C ASP A 23 10.37 9.98 6.45
N GLU A 24 9.15 9.83 5.94
CA GLU A 24 8.02 9.17 6.61
C GLU A 24 6.98 8.68 5.60
N VAL A 25 6.23 7.63 6.00
CA VAL A 25 5.25 6.96 5.15
C VAL A 25 3.91 6.80 5.87
N LEU A 26 2.83 7.25 5.22
CA LEU A 26 1.46 7.03 5.66
C LEU A 26 0.77 6.07 4.69
N ILE A 27 0.31 4.93 5.20
CA ILE A 27 -0.39 3.90 4.43
C ILE A 27 -1.89 4.02 4.69
N ASP A 28 -2.66 4.26 3.64
CA ASP A 28 -4.13 4.24 3.69
C ASP A 28 -4.70 3.15 2.76
N ARG A 29 -5.98 2.85 2.94
CA ARG A 29 -6.74 2.01 2.02
C ARG A 29 -6.79 2.64 0.65
N LEU A 30 -7.05 1.80 -0.34
CA LEU A 30 -7.46 2.22 -1.68
C LEU A 30 -8.62 3.23 -1.60
N ASN A 31 -8.33 4.52 -1.80
CA ASN A 31 -9.30 5.61 -1.78
C ASN A 31 -9.67 6.14 -3.19
N TYR A 32 -9.32 5.42 -4.26
CA TYR A 32 -9.53 5.92 -5.62
C TYR A 32 -11.01 6.14 -5.95
N ALA A 33 -11.26 7.26 -6.63
CA ALA A 33 -12.48 7.52 -7.38
C ALA A 33 -12.89 6.27 -8.19
N GLY A 34 -14.19 5.99 -8.28
CA GLY A 34 -14.76 4.71 -8.72
C GLY A 34 -14.23 4.12 -10.05
N LYS A 35 -13.47 4.88 -10.85
CA LYS A 35 -12.76 4.44 -12.06
C LYS A 35 -11.73 3.33 -11.81
N VAL A 36 -10.85 3.45 -10.81
CA VAL A 36 -9.81 2.42 -10.56
C VAL A 36 -10.44 1.15 -9.99
N ALA A 37 -11.40 1.31 -9.07
CA ALA A 37 -12.18 0.19 -8.54
C ALA A 37 -12.99 -0.50 -9.64
N GLY A 38 -13.54 0.26 -10.59
CA GLY A 38 -14.22 -0.25 -11.78
C GLY A 38 -13.29 -1.06 -12.66
N LEU A 39 -12.10 -0.55 -12.96
CA LEU A 39 -11.09 -1.23 -13.76
C LEU A 39 -10.65 -2.56 -13.14
N LEU A 40 -10.33 -2.58 -11.84
CA LEU A 40 -9.94 -3.81 -11.16
C LEU A 40 -11.04 -4.86 -11.19
N ARG A 41 -12.31 -4.44 -11.03
CA ARG A 41 -13.45 -5.35 -11.16
C ARG A 41 -13.62 -5.88 -12.58
N SER A 42 -13.56 -5.02 -13.60
CA SER A 42 -13.73 -5.44 -15.01
C SER A 42 -12.61 -6.36 -15.49
N SER A 43 -11.42 -6.27 -14.89
CA SER A 43 -10.28 -7.12 -15.22
C SER A 43 -10.21 -8.41 -14.39
N GLY A 44 -11.24 -8.73 -13.59
CA GLY A 44 -11.25 -9.93 -12.72
C GLY A 44 -10.29 -9.84 -11.51
N LEU A 45 -9.73 -8.67 -11.25
CA LEU A 45 -8.76 -8.41 -10.18
C LEU A 45 -9.41 -7.91 -8.89
N ALA A 46 -10.74 -7.95 -8.78
CA ALA A 46 -11.47 -7.59 -7.57
C ALA A 46 -10.95 -8.27 -6.28
N PRO A 47 -10.50 -9.55 -6.30
CA PRO A 47 -9.94 -10.19 -5.10
C PRO A 47 -8.69 -9.50 -4.56
N LEU A 48 -7.97 -8.76 -5.40
CA LEU A 48 -6.79 -8.00 -4.96
C LEU A 48 -7.17 -6.84 -4.03
N MET A 49 -8.42 -6.37 -4.08
CA MET A 49 -8.96 -5.33 -3.21
C MET A 49 -9.52 -5.88 -1.89
N ALA A 50 -9.47 -7.19 -1.66
CA ALA A 50 -10.00 -7.79 -0.44
C ALA A 50 -9.22 -7.29 0.79
N MET A 51 -9.94 -6.82 1.80
CA MET A 51 -9.35 -6.24 3.01
C MET A 51 -8.28 -7.13 3.67
N PRO A 52 -8.43 -8.46 3.78
CA PRO A 52 -7.37 -9.31 4.31
C PRO A 52 -6.05 -9.17 3.54
N ARG A 53 -6.09 -9.12 2.21
CA ARG A 53 -4.88 -8.94 1.38
C ARG A 53 -4.28 -7.56 1.53
N VAL A 54 -5.12 -6.51 1.56
CA VAL A 54 -4.67 -5.13 1.79
C VAL A 54 -3.98 -5.00 3.14
N ARG A 55 -4.51 -5.66 4.19
CA ARG A 55 -3.88 -5.67 5.52
C ARG A 55 -2.54 -6.39 5.53
N THR A 56 -2.45 -7.56 4.90
CA THR A 56 -1.19 -8.31 4.80
C THR A 56 -0.13 -7.47 4.11
N ALA A 57 -0.43 -6.91 2.94
CA ALA A 57 0.53 -6.09 2.20
C ALA A 57 0.90 -4.79 2.94
N ALA A 58 -0.04 -4.17 3.67
CA ALA A 58 0.27 -2.99 4.49
C ALA A 58 1.23 -3.32 5.64
N ARG A 59 1.05 -4.49 6.27
CA ARG A 59 1.94 -4.99 7.33
C ARG A 59 3.32 -5.31 6.79
N GLU A 60 3.41 -6.03 5.68
CA GLU A 60 4.69 -6.35 5.03
C GLU A 60 5.45 -5.07 4.65
N LEU A 61 4.77 -4.09 4.06
CA LEU A 61 5.39 -2.80 3.72
C LEU A 61 5.86 -2.03 4.96
N HIS A 62 5.04 -2.02 6.02
CA HIS A 62 5.41 -1.43 7.30
C HIS A 62 6.67 -2.07 7.85
N ASP A 63 6.73 -3.40 7.90
CA ASP A 63 7.86 -4.13 8.49
C ASP A 63 9.15 -3.86 7.70
N ILE A 64 9.10 -3.92 6.37
CA ILE A 64 10.27 -3.66 5.50
C ILE A 64 10.80 -2.23 5.67
N LEU A 65 9.91 -1.22 5.70
CA LEU A 65 10.31 0.19 5.82
C LEU A 65 10.80 0.55 7.23
N THR A 66 10.17 0.00 8.26
CA THR A 66 10.62 0.22 9.65
C THR A 66 11.95 -0.44 9.94
N GLU A 67 12.23 -1.62 9.39
CA GLU A 67 13.58 -2.24 9.43
C GLU A 67 14.64 -1.35 8.78
N LYS A 68 14.27 -0.57 7.76
CA LYS A 68 15.14 0.41 7.08
C LYS A 68 15.21 1.77 7.80
N GLY A 69 14.57 1.92 8.96
CA GLY A 69 14.58 3.15 9.74
C GLY A 69 13.63 4.24 9.24
N VAL A 70 12.70 3.90 8.34
CA VAL A 70 11.66 4.83 7.87
C VAL A 70 10.41 4.67 8.75
N PRO A 71 9.96 5.72 9.44
CA PRO A 71 8.71 5.69 10.22
C PRO A 71 7.50 5.45 9.32
N VAL A 72 6.61 4.54 9.74
CA VAL A 72 5.39 4.18 9.01
C VAL A 72 4.16 4.24 9.91
N SER A 73 3.06 4.81 9.41
CA SER A 73 1.74 4.77 10.07
C SER A 73 0.68 4.18 9.15
N ILE A 74 -0.09 3.21 9.64
CA ILE A 74 -1.26 2.66 8.94
C ILE A 74 -2.51 3.40 9.41
N LEU A 75 -3.23 4.03 8.48
CA LEU A 75 -4.34 4.95 8.76
C LEU A 75 -5.72 4.29 8.80
N PHE A 76 -5.78 2.95 8.69
CA PHE A 76 -7.04 2.20 8.67
C PHE A 76 -7.02 1.01 9.61
N SER A 77 -8.20 0.75 10.18
CA SER A 77 -8.47 -0.37 11.09
C SER A 77 -9.07 -1.57 10.41
#